data_AF-A0A961BJ12-F1
#
_entry.id   AF-A0A961BJ12-F1
#
_cell.length_a   1.000
_cell.length_b   1.000
_cell.length_c   1.000
_cell.angle_alpha   90.00
_cell.angle_beta   90.00
_cell.angle_gamma   90.00
#
_symmetry.space_group_name_H-M   'P 1'
#
loop_
_entity.id
_entity.type
_entity.pdbx_description
1 polymer ?
#
loop_
_entity_poly.entity_id
_entity_poly.type
_entity_poly.pdbx_seq_one_letter_code
_entity_poly.pdbx_strand_id
1 'polypeptide(L)'
;MASIAMTKDVALLVGTFAEGVENRSLLLDKFIFHKSWPVLEDERGGRVKWDDASRWSFIRLADDASTVLKTEASKLRRDAEGRNLGPANRERKLAQAGIAAQLARIAPPDPEISELRARHTRRFLALFQQQPERGTFLVGRLEGRLAINLAGGLVQNANLCLDRLLGVPHIPGSAVKGVCRHAALEELRASAGEVRRRLFSRILMVFGAAKSDFEPARKGKGKADKPAGDFFPWLDLTPEGKPLDRKGAISFLPAWPIDAVRILVDLTNVHTPAYYGGDRRAKIQAGSADGLASERPQVNPFPVVESGARFAFPVVLVRQESDPEILSATEHWLREALTVRGVGAKTGAGYGWFSVDEAAPAQIAASIKADEEKAAEAASLLAEAEASRVEESDLARAEEERIAALSPEDRDMEALLGLSDQAFAEEVKKLSTASEVRQRACVRLLREQKAKRERWKMWCKNGKKDLIAPVLEVVATFGLPPLP
;
A
#
# COMPACT_ATOMS: atom_id res chain seq x y z
N MET A 1 28.41 3.02 -11.69
CA MET A 1 27.74 1.91 -10.97
C MET A 1 26.62 2.51 -10.14
N ALA A 2 25.37 2.20 -10.44
CA ALA A 2 24.28 2.39 -9.50
C ALA A 2 23.84 0.98 -9.08
N SER A 3 24.71 0.30 -8.31
CA SER A 3 24.25 -0.78 -7.45
C SER A 3 23.61 -0.08 -6.26
N ILE A 4 22.34 -0.39 -5.97
CA ILE A 4 21.89 -0.20 -4.59
C ILE A 4 22.79 -1.14 -3.80
N ALA A 5 23.67 -0.58 -2.97
CA ALA A 5 24.47 -1.37 -2.06
C ALA A 5 23.49 -2.11 -1.13
N MET A 6 23.25 -3.38 -1.44
CA MET A 6 22.47 -4.27 -0.61
C MET A 6 23.44 -5.22 0.06
N THR A 7 23.24 -5.42 1.36
CA THR A 7 23.98 -6.44 2.10
C THR A 7 23.60 -7.83 1.60
N LYS A 8 24.49 -8.81 1.77
CA LYS A 8 24.34 -10.15 1.17
C LYS A 8 23.07 -10.87 1.66
N ASP A 9 22.74 -10.70 2.92
CA ASP A 9 21.50 -11.15 3.56
C ASP A 9 20.26 -10.52 2.92
N VAL A 10 20.25 -9.21 2.68
CA VAL A 10 19.14 -8.53 1.99
C VAL A 10 19.02 -9.01 0.55
N ALA A 11 20.14 -9.17 -0.17
CA ALA A 11 20.13 -9.70 -1.53
C ALA A 11 19.62 -11.14 -1.62
N LEU A 12 19.95 -12.00 -0.63
CA LEU A 12 19.43 -13.36 -0.53
C LEU A 12 17.93 -13.39 -0.22
N LEU A 13 17.45 -12.51 0.67
CA LEU A 13 16.05 -12.42 1.05
C LEU A 13 15.16 -11.89 -0.09
N VAL A 14 15.62 -10.84 -0.78
CA VAL A 14 14.90 -10.17 -1.88
C VAL A 14 14.88 -11.05 -3.14
N GLY A 15 15.92 -11.86 -3.34
CA GLY A 15 16.09 -12.73 -4.51
C GLY A 15 16.59 -11.97 -5.75
N THR A 16 16.90 -12.72 -6.81
CA THR A 16 17.42 -12.18 -8.07
C THR A 16 16.40 -11.24 -8.72
N PHE A 17 16.70 -9.94 -8.82
CA PHE A 17 15.75 -8.94 -9.32
C PHE A 17 14.49 -8.72 -8.48
N ALA A 18 14.58 -8.97 -7.16
CA ALA A 18 13.45 -8.76 -6.24
C ALA A 18 12.24 -9.68 -6.51
N GLU A 19 12.48 -10.99 -6.67
CA GLU A 19 11.42 -12.00 -6.85
C GLU A 19 10.47 -12.08 -5.64
N GLY A 20 10.97 -11.79 -4.44
CA GLY A 20 10.22 -11.88 -3.17
C GLY A 20 9.56 -10.57 -2.73
N VAL A 21 9.60 -9.50 -3.54
CA VAL A 21 9.06 -8.18 -3.16
C VAL A 21 7.71 -7.96 -3.81
N GLU A 22 6.75 -7.42 -3.05
CA GLU A 22 5.47 -6.96 -3.60
C GLU A 22 5.71 -5.78 -4.54
N ASN A 23 5.16 -5.85 -5.76
CA ASN A 23 5.46 -4.87 -6.82
C ASN A 23 4.77 -3.52 -6.66
N ARG A 24 4.00 -3.31 -5.58
CA ARG A 24 3.44 -2.01 -5.19
C ARG A 24 4.15 -1.43 -3.96
N SER A 25 5.33 -1.97 -3.62
CA SER A 25 6.16 -1.50 -2.52
C SER A 25 6.63 -0.06 -2.73
N LEU A 26 6.81 0.66 -1.60
CA LEU A 26 7.51 1.94 -1.47
C LEU A 26 8.86 2.01 -2.20
N LEU A 27 9.47 0.85 -2.47
CA LEU A 27 10.79 0.71 -3.07
C LEU A 27 10.73 0.40 -4.58
N LEU A 28 9.56 0.33 -5.21
CA LEU A 28 9.41 -0.04 -6.62
C LEU A 28 10.35 0.77 -7.53
N ASP A 29 10.40 2.09 -7.36
CA ASP A 29 11.26 2.99 -8.14
C ASP A 29 12.75 2.68 -7.97
N LYS A 30 13.14 2.14 -6.82
CA LYS A 30 14.52 1.71 -6.54
C LYS A 30 14.87 0.39 -7.23
N PHE A 31 13.88 -0.45 -7.50
CA PHE A 31 14.07 -1.75 -8.17
C PHE A 31 13.95 -1.68 -9.70
N ILE A 32 13.65 -0.52 -10.28
CA ILE A 32 13.65 -0.33 -11.74
C ILE A 32 15.07 -0.47 -12.27
N PHE A 33 15.27 -1.31 -13.28
CA PHE A 33 16.58 -1.45 -13.89
C PHE A 33 17.03 -0.18 -14.60
N HIS A 34 18.27 0.22 -14.33
CA HIS A 34 18.97 1.18 -15.18
C HIS A 34 19.02 0.69 -16.64
N LYS A 35 19.08 1.61 -17.61
CA LYS A 35 19.13 1.30 -19.06
C LYS A 35 20.30 0.40 -19.49
N SER A 36 21.26 0.16 -18.61
CA SER A 36 22.43 -0.71 -18.87
C SER A 36 22.29 -2.09 -18.22
N TRP A 37 21.15 -2.39 -17.59
CA TRP A 37 20.85 -3.60 -16.83
C TRP A 37 19.50 -4.18 -17.28
N PRO A 38 19.25 -5.48 -17.03
CA PRO A 38 20.18 -6.47 -16.50
C PRO A 38 21.13 -6.96 -17.59
N VAL A 39 22.35 -7.33 -17.18
CA VAL A 39 23.33 -7.97 -18.05
C VAL A 39 23.58 -9.36 -17.51
N LEU A 40 23.21 -10.37 -18.29
CA LEU A 40 23.64 -11.75 -18.05
C LEU A 40 24.85 -12.03 -18.94
N GLU A 41 25.71 -12.94 -18.49
CA GLU A 41 26.74 -13.51 -19.35
C GLU A 41 26.15 -14.70 -20.09
N ASP A 42 26.39 -14.76 -21.40
CA ASP A 42 26.13 -15.95 -22.19
C ASP A 42 27.21 -17.02 -21.94
N GLU A 43 27.04 -18.24 -22.47
CA GLU A 43 27.98 -19.36 -22.27
C GLU A 43 29.37 -19.08 -22.86
N ARG A 44 29.50 -18.02 -23.68
CA ARG A 44 30.76 -17.55 -24.29
C ARG A 44 31.33 -16.33 -23.57
N GLY A 45 30.76 -15.93 -22.43
CA GLY A 45 31.18 -14.75 -21.66
C GLY A 45 30.76 -13.40 -22.29
N GLY A 46 29.89 -13.43 -23.30
CA GLY A 46 29.30 -12.26 -23.93
C GLY A 46 28.19 -11.64 -23.07
N ARG A 47 28.15 -10.31 -23.05
CA ARG A 47 27.13 -9.56 -22.28
C ARG A 47 25.80 -9.55 -23.03
N VAL A 48 24.81 -10.26 -22.51
CA VAL A 48 23.43 -10.23 -23.03
C VAL A 48 22.57 -9.27 -22.23
N LYS A 49 21.94 -8.35 -22.96
CA LYS A 49 20.94 -7.43 -22.45
C LYS A 49 19.59 -7.65 -23.12
N TRP A 50 18.53 -7.54 -22.33
CA TRP A 50 17.17 -7.36 -22.83
C TRP A 50 16.79 -5.87 -22.75
N ASP A 51 16.65 -5.20 -23.90
CA ASP A 51 16.45 -3.74 -23.94
C ASP A 51 15.14 -3.29 -23.28
N ASP A 52 14.10 -4.13 -23.33
CA ASP A 52 12.83 -3.83 -22.67
C ASP A 52 12.79 -4.22 -21.18
N ALA A 53 13.85 -4.83 -20.63
CA ALA A 53 13.85 -5.27 -19.24
C ALA A 53 13.64 -4.14 -18.24
N SER A 54 14.17 -2.94 -18.49
CA SER A 54 13.89 -1.76 -17.65
C SER A 54 12.40 -1.44 -17.61
N ARG A 55 11.71 -1.51 -18.76
CA ARG A 55 10.26 -1.30 -18.83
C ARG A 55 9.52 -2.40 -18.09
N TRP A 56 9.86 -3.65 -18.37
CA TRP A 56 9.25 -4.80 -17.72
C TRP A 56 9.45 -4.83 -16.21
N SER A 57 10.62 -4.40 -15.72
CA SER A 57 10.89 -4.31 -14.28
C SER A 57 9.91 -3.37 -13.56
N PHE A 58 9.48 -2.30 -14.22
CA PHE A 58 8.44 -1.41 -13.69
C PHE A 58 7.03 -1.99 -13.87
N ILE A 59 6.72 -2.52 -15.06
CA ILE A 59 5.39 -3.07 -15.38
C ILE A 59 5.00 -4.25 -14.48
N ARG A 60 5.96 -4.87 -13.78
CA ARG A 60 5.71 -5.84 -12.71
C ARG A 60 4.64 -5.36 -11.70
N LEU A 61 4.47 -4.05 -11.49
CA LEU A 61 3.41 -3.51 -10.61
C LEU A 61 1.98 -3.90 -11.02
N ALA A 62 1.76 -4.29 -12.28
CA ALA A 62 0.47 -4.72 -12.78
C ALA A 62 0.11 -6.13 -12.29
N ASP A 63 -1.17 -6.35 -11.98
CA ASP A 63 -1.69 -7.60 -11.42
C ASP A 63 -1.54 -8.78 -12.39
N ASP A 64 -1.58 -8.51 -13.70
CA ASP A 64 -1.43 -9.50 -14.76
C ASP A 64 0.01 -9.62 -15.28
N ALA A 65 0.97 -8.86 -14.73
CA ALA A 65 2.34 -8.79 -15.23
C ALA A 65 3.04 -10.16 -15.25
N SER A 66 2.82 -11.01 -14.25
CA SER A 66 3.40 -12.37 -14.21
C SER A 66 2.99 -13.19 -15.44
N THR A 67 1.71 -13.14 -15.80
CA THR A 67 1.15 -13.86 -16.95
C THR A 67 1.72 -13.31 -18.26
N VAL A 68 1.79 -11.98 -18.39
CA VAL A 68 2.32 -11.34 -19.60
C VAL A 68 3.82 -11.64 -19.76
N LEU A 69 4.60 -11.58 -18.68
CA LEU A 69 6.04 -11.90 -18.69
C LEU A 69 6.31 -13.38 -19.00
N LYS A 70 5.49 -14.32 -18.50
CA LYS A 70 5.57 -15.74 -18.88
C LYS A 70 5.30 -15.93 -20.37
N THR A 71 4.36 -15.17 -20.91
CA THR A 71 4.03 -15.20 -22.35
C THR A 71 5.19 -14.66 -23.18
N GLU A 72 5.80 -13.54 -22.77
CA GLU A 72 6.96 -12.98 -23.46
C GLU A 72 8.19 -13.90 -23.37
N ALA A 73 8.42 -14.53 -22.21
CA ALA A 73 9.47 -15.56 -22.07
C ALA A 73 9.25 -16.73 -23.02
N SER A 74 8.01 -17.21 -23.15
CA SER A 74 7.66 -18.31 -24.05
C SER A 74 7.80 -17.92 -25.53
N LYS A 75 7.44 -16.68 -25.88
CA LYS A 75 7.66 -16.11 -27.22
C LYS A 75 9.16 -16.03 -27.54
N LEU A 76 9.99 -15.51 -26.63
CA LEU A 76 11.44 -15.43 -26.81
C LEU A 76 12.09 -16.81 -27.01
N ARG A 77 11.60 -17.85 -26.32
CA ARG A 77 12.04 -19.24 -26.52
C ARG A 77 11.67 -19.76 -27.91
N ARG A 78 10.41 -19.64 -28.33
CA ARG A 78 9.96 -20.03 -29.68
C ARG A 78 10.74 -19.31 -30.77
N ASP A 79 10.98 -18.03 -30.58
CA ASP A 79 11.76 -17.20 -31.47
C ASP A 79 13.24 -17.66 -31.58
N ALA A 80 13.80 -18.25 -30.53
CA ALA A 80 15.16 -18.79 -30.52
C ALA A 80 15.27 -20.09 -31.36
N GLU A 81 14.16 -20.81 -31.54
CA GLU A 81 14.06 -22.03 -32.35
C GLU A 81 13.98 -21.75 -33.86
N GLY A 82 13.95 -20.46 -34.26
CA GLY A 82 13.88 -20.05 -35.66
C GLY A 82 14.95 -20.68 -36.54
N ARG A 83 14.52 -21.28 -37.66
CA ARG A 83 15.38 -22.03 -38.60
C ARG A 83 16.55 -21.24 -39.18
N ASN A 84 16.38 -19.92 -39.35
CA ASN A 84 17.39 -19.02 -39.94
C ASN A 84 18.16 -18.19 -38.89
N LEU A 85 18.08 -18.56 -37.61
CA LEU A 85 18.70 -17.80 -36.53
C LEU A 85 20.10 -18.35 -36.20
N GLY A 86 21.13 -17.52 -36.38
CA GLY A 86 22.51 -17.91 -36.06
C GLY A 86 22.74 -18.20 -34.57
N PRO A 87 23.78 -18.97 -34.20
CA PRO A 87 24.00 -19.44 -32.83
C PRO A 87 24.03 -18.34 -31.76
N ALA A 88 24.75 -17.24 -32.00
CA ALA A 88 24.84 -16.13 -31.03
C ALA A 88 23.48 -15.42 -30.81
N ASN A 89 22.66 -15.30 -31.85
CA ASN A 89 21.32 -14.70 -31.72
C ASN A 89 20.36 -15.64 -30.99
N ARG A 90 20.48 -16.96 -31.18
CA ARG A 90 19.72 -17.96 -30.44
C ARG A 90 20.02 -17.90 -28.94
N GLU A 91 21.30 -17.90 -28.60
CA GLU A 91 21.78 -17.80 -27.21
C GLU A 91 21.32 -16.50 -26.54
N ARG A 92 21.43 -15.37 -27.25
CA ARG A 92 20.89 -14.08 -26.81
C ARG A 92 19.39 -14.16 -26.49
N LYS A 93 18.58 -14.76 -27.37
CA LYS A 93 17.13 -14.89 -27.14
C LYS A 93 16.79 -15.81 -25.95
N LEU A 94 17.54 -16.89 -25.75
CA LEU A 94 17.37 -17.78 -24.60
C LEU A 94 17.71 -17.06 -23.28
N ALA A 95 18.80 -16.30 -23.23
CA ALA A 95 19.16 -15.49 -22.07
C ALA A 95 18.10 -14.40 -21.79
N GLN A 96 17.57 -13.73 -22.81
CA GLN A 96 16.44 -12.80 -22.66
C GLN A 96 15.18 -13.49 -22.11
N ALA A 97 14.88 -14.71 -22.57
CA ALA A 97 13.77 -15.50 -22.04
C ALA A 97 13.97 -15.87 -20.56
N GLY A 98 15.21 -16.13 -20.14
CA GLY A 98 15.57 -16.36 -18.74
C GLY A 98 15.28 -15.13 -17.86
N ILE A 99 15.68 -13.94 -18.31
CA ILE A 99 15.39 -12.67 -17.62
C ILE A 99 13.88 -12.47 -17.49
N ALA A 100 13.12 -12.65 -18.58
CA ALA A 100 11.67 -12.52 -18.57
C ALA A 100 10.99 -13.51 -17.60
N ALA A 101 11.47 -14.75 -17.55
CA ALA A 101 10.96 -15.77 -16.63
C ALA A 101 11.25 -15.46 -15.16
N GLN A 102 12.40 -14.87 -14.84
CA GLN A 102 12.74 -14.41 -13.49
C GLN A 102 11.86 -13.21 -13.08
N LEU A 103 11.72 -12.21 -13.95
CA LEU A 103 10.86 -11.06 -13.68
C LEU A 103 9.38 -11.44 -13.48
N ALA A 104 8.94 -12.55 -14.08
CA ALA A 104 7.60 -13.07 -13.89
C ALA A 104 7.32 -13.60 -12.47
N ARG A 105 8.36 -13.82 -11.65
CA ARG A 105 8.25 -14.22 -10.25
C ARG A 105 8.00 -12.97 -9.41
N ILE A 106 6.80 -12.90 -8.86
CA ILE A 106 6.23 -11.73 -8.23
C ILE A 106 5.52 -12.23 -6.97
N ALA A 107 5.77 -11.60 -5.83
CA ALA A 107 4.99 -11.85 -4.63
C ALA A 107 3.55 -11.33 -4.83
N PRO A 108 2.52 -12.12 -4.48
CA PRO A 108 1.14 -11.65 -4.55
C PRO A 108 0.92 -10.48 -3.58
N PRO A 109 0.02 -9.54 -3.91
CA PRO A 109 -0.34 -8.46 -3.00
C PRO A 109 -1.04 -9.02 -1.76
N ASP A 110 -0.73 -8.46 -0.59
CA ASP A 110 -1.40 -8.81 0.65
C ASP A 110 -2.86 -8.31 0.64
N PRO A 111 -3.86 -9.19 0.81
CA PRO A 111 -5.26 -8.81 0.88
C PRO A 111 -5.56 -7.79 1.98
N GLU A 112 -4.90 -7.87 3.14
CA GLU A 112 -5.13 -6.96 4.27
C GLU A 112 -4.71 -5.53 3.91
N ILE A 113 -3.58 -5.39 3.21
CA ILE A 113 -3.08 -4.11 2.73
C ILE A 113 -4.05 -3.50 1.70
N SER A 114 -4.63 -4.32 0.82
CA SER A 114 -5.61 -3.85 -0.17
C SER A 114 -6.86 -3.27 0.48
N GLU A 115 -7.40 -3.93 1.51
CA GLU A 115 -8.54 -3.43 2.27
C GLU A 115 -8.19 -2.20 3.12
N LEU A 116 -6.99 -2.18 3.72
CA LEU A 116 -6.50 -1.02 4.48
C LEU A 116 -6.45 0.26 3.63
N ARG A 117 -6.00 0.14 2.37
CA ARG A 117 -5.93 1.26 1.42
C ARG A 117 -7.30 1.87 1.15
N ALA A 118 -8.30 1.05 0.83
CA ALA A 118 -9.67 1.49 0.57
C ALA A 118 -10.30 2.16 1.80
N ARG A 119 -10.14 1.54 2.97
CA ARG A 119 -10.62 2.08 4.25
C ARG A 119 -9.96 3.40 4.63
N HIS A 120 -8.68 3.58 4.34
CA HIS A 120 -7.99 4.86 4.59
C HIS A 120 -8.62 6.01 3.78
N THR A 121 -8.87 5.80 2.49
CA THR A 121 -9.56 6.80 1.66
C THR A 121 -10.96 7.11 2.20
N ARG A 122 -11.75 6.09 2.56
CA ARG A 122 -13.10 6.29 3.12
C ARG A 122 -13.09 7.12 4.40
N ARG A 123 -12.16 6.84 5.34
CA ARG A 123 -11.98 7.64 6.56
C ARG A 123 -11.60 9.09 6.26
N PHE A 124 -10.74 9.32 5.28
CA PHE A 124 -10.40 10.67 4.84
C PHE A 124 -11.62 11.43 4.30
N LEU A 125 -12.48 10.77 3.53
CA LEU A 125 -13.71 11.38 2.99
C LEU A 125 -14.75 11.71 4.08
N ALA A 126 -14.73 11.01 5.22
CA ALA A 126 -15.59 11.30 6.37
C ALA A 126 -15.40 12.76 6.87
N LEU A 127 -14.19 13.32 6.74
CA LEU A 127 -13.89 14.69 7.15
C LEU A 127 -14.71 15.74 6.38
N PHE A 128 -15.08 15.44 5.13
CA PHE A 128 -15.89 16.34 4.30
C PHE A 128 -17.36 16.37 4.75
N GLN A 129 -17.86 15.27 5.33
CA GLN A 129 -19.21 15.23 5.90
C GLN A 129 -19.32 16.06 7.19
N GLN A 130 -18.21 16.23 7.91
CA GLN A 130 -18.16 17.03 9.13
C GLN A 130 -18.10 18.54 8.86
N GLN A 131 -17.63 18.95 7.67
CA GLN A 131 -17.52 20.36 7.26
C GLN A 131 -17.99 20.58 5.81
N PRO A 132 -19.29 20.35 5.51
CA PRO A 132 -19.83 20.47 4.15
C PRO A 132 -19.72 21.89 3.56
N GLU A 133 -19.62 22.92 4.40
CA GLU A 133 -19.42 24.31 4.00
C GLU A 133 -17.98 24.63 3.58
N ARG A 134 -17.03 23.74 3.91
CA ARG A 134 -15.59 23.89 3.63
C ARG A 134 -15.09 23.02 2.50
N GLY A 135 -15.83 21.98 2.11
CA GLY A 135 -15.40 21.09 1.04
C GLY A 135 -16.49 20.14 0.60
N THR A 136 -16.32 19.61 -0.61
CA THR A 136 -17.17 18.57 -1.17
C THR A 136 -16.29 17.58 -1.94
N PHE A 137 -16.87 16.44 -2.33
CA PHE A 137 -16.22 15.49 -3.21
C PHE A 137 -17.24 14.90 -4.18
N LEU A 138 -16.80 14.65 -5.41
CA LEU A 138 -17.53 13.81 -6.36
C LEU A 138 -16.93 12.41 -6.37
N VAL A 139 -17.76 11.40 -6.58
CA VAL A 139 -17.30 10.04 -6.86
C VAL A 139 -17.51 9.76 -8.34
N GLY A 140 -16.42 9.43 -9.03
CA GLY A 140 -16.45 8.99 -10.41
C GLY A 140 -16.18 7.50 -10.51
N ARG A 141 -17.00 6.77 -11.27
CA ARG A 141 -16.72 5.41 -11.72
C ARG A 141 -16.00 5.46 -13.06
N LEU A 142 -14.87 4.78 -13.14
CA LEU A 142 -14.05 4.75 -14.34
C LEU A 142 -14.69 3.88 -15.42
N GLU A 143 -15.03 4.46 -16.58
CA GLU A 143 -15.66 3.74 -17.70
C GLU A 143 -14.61 3.23 -18.71
N GLY A 144 -13.62 4.07 -19.02
CA GLY A 144 -12.47 3.69 -19.85
C GLY A 144 -11.23 3.48 -18.99
N ARG A 145 -10.35 2.54 -19.33
CA ARG A 145 -9.08 2.32 -18.58
C ARG A 145 -8.34 3.64 -18.36
N LEU A 146 -7.61 3.76 -17.26
CA LEU A 146 -7.00 5.03 -16.87
C LEU A 146 -5.48 4.94 -16.95
N ALA A 147 -4.90 5.71 -17.87
CA ALA A 147 -3.46 5.88 -18.02
C ALA A 147 -3.05 7.22 -17.42
N ILE A 148 -2.30 7.24 -16.32
CA ILE A 148 -1.92 8.50 -15.63
C ILE A 148 -0.41 8.58 -15.54
N ASN A 149 0.13 9.77 -15.78
CA ASN A 149 1.54 10.09 -15.55
C ASN A 149 2.52 9.18 -16.33
N LEU A 150 2.12 8.70 -17.51
CA LEU A 150 2.94 7.84 -18.37
C LEU A 150 4.35 8.41 -18.66
N ALA A 151 4.50 9.73 -18.65
CA ALA A 151 5.74 10.44 -18.95
C ALA A 151 6.57 10.84 -17.71
N GLY A 152 6.02 10.75 -16.49
CA GLY A 152 6.63 11.36 -15.30
C GLY A 152 7.63 10.49 -14.54
N GLY A 153 8.16 9.41 -15.13
CA GLY A 153 8.98 8.41 -14.44
C GLY A 153 10.32 8.14 -15.14
N LEU A 154 11.11 7.25 -14.52
CA LEU A 154 12.41 6.81 -15.04
C LEU A 154 12.30 6.11 -16.41
N VAL A 155 11.15 5.48 -16.67
CA VAL A 155 10.83 4.84 -17.95
C VAL A 155 9.71 5.61 -18.63
N GLN A 156 10.03 6.20 -19.79
CA GLN A 156 9.04 6.90 -20.62
C GLN A 156 7.95 5.95 -21.09
N ASN A 157 6.70 6.44 -21.07
CA ASN A 157 5.49 5.73 -21.50
C ASN A 157 5.18 4.45 -20.73
N ALA A 158 5.78 4.25 -19.56
CA ALA A 158 5.52 3.08 -18.74
C ALA A 158 5.23 3.45 -17.29
N ASN A 159 5.23 4.73 -16.92
CA ASN A 159 5.03 5.13 -15.53
C ASN A 159 3.55 5.19 -15.12
N LEU A 160 3.28 5.11 -13.82
CA LEU A 160 1.96 5.30 -13.22
C LEU A 160 2.10 6.20 -11.99
N CYS A 161 1.12 7.06 -11.73
CA CYS A 161 1.15 7.86 -10.51
C CYS A 161 0.66 7.04 -9.32
N LEU A 162 1.60 6.58 -8.49
CA LEU A 162 1.34 5.79 -7.29
C LEU A 162 1.50 6.65 -6.04
N ASP A 163 0.61 6.46 -5.07
CA ASP A 163 0.83 6.91 -3.70
C ASP A 163 2.03 6.17 -3.14
N ARG A 164 2.95 6.89 -2.50
CA ARG A 164 4.19 6.28 -2.02
C ARG A 164 3.93 5.28 -0.91
N LEU A 165 3.11 5.66 0.07
CA LEU A 165 2.91 4.87 1.29
C LEU A 165 2.01 3.66 1.01
N LEU A 166 0.96 3.89 0.24
CA LEU A 166 -0.10 2.93 0.01
C LEU A 166 0.04 2.21 -1.34
N GLY A 167 0.96 2.58 -2.23
CA GLY A 167 1.12 1.91 -3.52
C GLY A 167 -0.14 1.91 -4.40
N VAL A 168 -1.11 2.78 -4.12
CA VAL A 168 -2.37 2.91 -4.87
C VAL A 168 -2.21 3.92 -6.00
N PRO A 169 -2.80 3.67 -7.18
CA PRO A 169 -2.85 4.69 -8.20
C PRO A 169 -3.69 5.87 -7.72
N HIS A 170 -3.21 7.09 -7.96
CA HIS A 170 -3.96 8.30 -7.66
C HIS A 170 -3.84 9.31 -8.80
N ILE A 171 -4.82 10.22 -8.89
CA ILE A 171 -4.77 11.33 -9.84
C ILE A 171 -4.26 12.56 -9.08
N PRO A 172 -3.16 13.20 -9.50
CA PRO A 172 -2.69 14.42 -8.86
C PRO A 172 -3.75 15.54 -8.91
N GLY A 173 -3.92 16.28 -7.82
CA GLY A 173 -4.86 17.39 -7.75
C GLY A 173 -4.58 18.49 -8.79
N SER A 174 -3.33 18.65 -9.24
CA SER A 174 -2.97 19.52 -10.35
C SER A 174 -3.54 19.06 -11.69
N ALA A 175 -3.60 17.75 -11.94
CA ALA A 175 -4.22 17.19 -13.13
C ALA A 175 -5.73 17.41 -13.10
N VAL A 176 -6.38 17.15 -11.95
CA VAL A 176 -7.81 17.44 -11.73
C VAL A 176 -8.11 18.92 -11.95
N LYS A 177 -7.34 19.81 -11.32
CA LYS A 177 -7.47 21.27 -11.52
C LYS A 177 -7.32 21.66 -12.98
N GLY A 178 -6.34 21.08 -13.69
CA GLY A 178 -6.07 21.35 -15.09
C GLY A 178 -7.24 21.00 -16.00
N VAL A 179 -7.82 19.81 -15.87
CA VAL A 179 -8.98 19.40 -16.68
C VAL A 179 -10.24 20.19 -16.34
N CYS A 180 -10.47 20.51 -15.06
CA CYS A 180 -11.58 21.36 -14.63
C CYS A 180 -11.44 22.79 -15.19
N ARG A 181 -10.23 23.36 -15.17
CA ARG A 181 -9.95 24.66 -15.78
C ARG A 181 -10.23 24.62 -17.27
N HIS A 182 -9.86 23.54 -17.95
CA HIS A 182 -10.14 23.39 -19.37
C HIS A 182 -11.65 23.36 -19.67
N ALA A 183 -12.44 22.62 -18.89
CA ALA A 183 -13.90 22.61 -19.02
C ALA A 183 -14.48 24.03 -18.83
N ALA A 184 -14.03 24.73 -17.80
CA ALA A 184 -14.46 26.09 -17.52
C ALA A 184 -14.10 27.09 -18.65
N LEU A 185 -12.91 26.96 -19.25
CA LEU A 185 -12.49 27.80 -20.37
C LEU A 185 -13.31 27.55 -21.63
N GLU A 186 -13.76 26.32 -21.87
CA GLU A 186 -14.63 26.01 -23.00
C GLU A 186 -16.04 26.59 -22.82
N GLU A 187 -16.60 26.44 -21.63
CA GLU A 187 -17.87 27.07 -21.28
C GLU A 187 -17.79 28.60 -21.43
N LEU A 188 -16.67 29.20 -20.98
CA LEU A 188 -16.42 30.62 -21.17
C LEU A 188 -16.38 31.03 -22.66
N ARG A 189 -15.72 30.24 -23.51
CA ARG A 189 -15.67 30.46 -24.97
C ARG A 189 -17.05 30.37 -25.61
N ALA A 190 -17.89 29.44 -25.17
CA ALA A 190 -19.23 29.23 -25.69
C ALA A 190 -20.25 30.28 -25.20
N SER A 191 -20.03 30.86 -24.01
CA SER A 191 -20.90 31.89 -23.42
C SER A 191 -20.75 33.25 -24.11
N ALA A 192 -21.70 34.18 -23.92
CA ALA A 192 -21.63 35.55 -24.44
C ALA A 192 -22.23 36.59 -23.47
N GLY A 193 -21.97 37.87 -23.74
CA GLY A 193 -22.60 38.99 -23.02
C GLY A 193 -22.37 38.99 -21.51
N GLU A 194 -23.43 39.22 -20.74
CA GLU A 194 -23.38 39.28 -19.27
C GLU A 194 -23.08 37.93 -18.62
N VAL A 195 -23.56 36.84 -19.22
CA VAL A 195 -23.27 35.47 -18.75
C VAL A 195 -21.77 35.21 -18.78
N ARG A 196 -21.09 35.59 -19.86
CA ARG A 196 -19.62 35.47 -19.98
C ARG A 196 -18.89 36.25 -18.89
N ARG A 197 -19.33 37.48 -18.57
CA ARG A 197 -18.73 38.29 -17.50
C ARG A 197 -18.87 37.61 -16.13
N ARG A 198 -20.05 37.08 -15.83
CA ARG A 198 -20.30 36.34 -14.57
C ARG A 198 -19.44 35.08 -14.50
N LEU A 199 -19.39 34.28 -15.56
CA LEU A 199 -18.56 33.08 -15.64
C LEU A 199 -17.07 33.42 -15.47
N PHE A 200 -16.56 34.45 -16.17
CA PHE A 200 -15.17 34.87 -16.06
C PHE A 200 -14.78 35.21 -14.62
N SER A 201 -15.62 35.99 -13.92
CA SER A 201 -15.41 36.29 -12.49
C SER A 201 -15.33 35.03 -11.63
N ARG A 202 -16.25 34.09 -11.87
CA ARG A 202 -16.37 32.82 -11.14
C ARG A 202 -15.16 31.91 -11.38
N ILE A 203 -14.68 31.84 -12.62
CA ILE A 203 -13.45 31.12 -13.00
C ILE A 203 -12.23 31.68 -12.27
N LEU A 204 -12.09 33.00 -12.23
CA LEU A 204 -11.01 33.67 -11.50
C LEU A 204 -11.08 33.38 -9.99
N MET A 205 -12.29 33.29 -9.43
CA MET A 205 -12.48 32.92 -8.02
C MET A 205 -12.06 31.47 -7.74
N VAL A 206 -12.43 30.50 -8.59
CA VAL A 206 -12.09 29.08 -8.39
C VAL A 206 -10.60 28.82 -8.65
N PHE A 207 -10.10 29.18 -9.84
CA PHE A 207 -8.78 28.76 -10.30
C PHE A 207 -7.66 29.75 -10.01
N GLY A 208 -8.01 31.03 -9.86
CA GLY A 208 -7.06 32.14 -9.86
C GLY A 208 -6.60 32.51 -11.27
N ALA A 209 -5.69 33.47 -11.35
CA ALA A 209 -4.98 33.85 -12.56
C ALA A 209 -3.62 34.42 -12.21
N ALA A 210 -2.64 34.26 -13.09
CA ALA A 210 -1.35 34.93 -13.03
C ALA A 210 -1.22 35.92 -14.19
N LYS A 211 -0.29 36.87 -14.08
CA LYS A 211 -0.01 37.84 -15.16
C LYS A 211 0.30 37.15 -16.50
N SER A 212 0.92 35.97 -16.46
CA SER A 212 1.24 35.16 -17.65
C SER A 212 0.01 34.68 -18.41
N ASP A 213 -1.15 34.53 -17.75
CA ASP A 213 -2.39 34.12 -18.41
C ASP A 213 -2.93 35.20 -19.36
N PHE A 214 -2.45 36.43 -19.24
CA PHE A 214 -2.85 37.58 -20.06
C PHE A 214 -1.72 38.03 -21.00
N GLU A 215 -0.64 37.26 -21.15
CA GLU A 215 0.40 37.61 -22.12
C GLU A 215 -0.07 37.31 -23.56
N PRO A 216 0.20 38.20 -24.53
CA PRO A 216 -0.03 37.90 -25.94
C PRO A 216 0.94 36.81 -26.44
N ALA A 217 0.60 36.19 -27.57
CA ALA A 217 1.50 35.27 -28.25
C ALA A 217 2.81 35.98 -28.63
N ARG A 218 3.94 35.25 -28.52
CA ARG A 218 5.28 35.79 -28.83
C ARG A 218 6.02 34.84 -29.76
N LYS A 219 6.70 35.39 -30.77
CA LYS A 219 7.54 34.60 -31.68
C LYS A 219 8.71 33.96 -30.94
N GLY A 220 8.96 32.68 -31.21
CA GLY A 220 10.10 31.98 -30.67
C GLY A 220 11.40 32.46 -31.34
N LYS A 221 12.40 32.88 -30.57
CA LYS A 221 13.74 33.19 -31.10
C LYS A 221 14.47 31.89 -31.49
N GLY A 222 14.11 31.29 -32.63
CA GLY A 222 14.65 30.01 -33.12
C GLY A 222 14.05 28.76 -32.44
N LYS A 223 12.91 28.90 -31.77
CA LYS A 223 12.10 27.82 -31.16
C LYS A 223 10.65 27.94 -31.64
N ALA A 224 9.80 26.97 -31.30
CA ALA A 224 8.36 27.08 -31.51
C ALA A 224 7.80 28.36 -30.88
N ASP A 225 6.82 28.97 -31.54
CA ASP A 225 6.14 30.17 -31.05
C ASP A 225 5.46 29.91 -29.70
N LYS A 226 5.52 30.89 -28.80
CA LYS A 226 4.85 30.82 -27.50
C LYS A 226 3.40 31.27 -27.71
N PRO A 227 2.40 30.40 -27.41
CA PRO A 227 0.99 30.79 -27.51
C PRO A 227 0.66 31.90 -26.52
N ALA A 228 -0.44 32.61 -26.77
CA ALA A 228 -1.00 33.55 -25.81
C ALA A 228 -1.44 32.81 -24.53
N GLY A 229 -1.47 33.52 -23.41
CA GLY A 229 -2.02 32.99 -22.16
C GLY A 229 -3.52 32.70 -22.28
N ASP A 230 -4.00 31.78 -21.44
CA ASP A 230 -5.36 31.26 -21.53
C ASP A 230 -6.45 32.34 -21.37
N PHE A 231 -6.18 33.41 -20.62
CA PHE A 231 -7.13 34.51 -20.36
C PHE A 231 -6.92 35.75 -21.24
N PHE A 232 -5.87 35.78 -22.07
CA PHE A 232 -5.58 36.91 -22.96
C PHE A 232 -6.78 37.34 -23.83
N PRO A 233 -7.60 36.42 -24.41
CA PRO A 233 -8.76 36.81 -25.20
C PRO A 233 -9.86 37.57 -24.45
N TRP A 234 -9.82 37.57 -23.11
CA TRP A 234 -10.81 38.20 -22.24
C TRP A 234 -10.19 39.26 -21.31
N LEU A 235 -9.05 39.82 -21.71
CA LEU A 235 -8.38 40.88 -20.96
C LEU A 235 -9.31 42.10 -20.76
N ASP A 236 -10.18 42.39 -21.71
CA ASP A 236 -11.20 43.45 -21.64
C ASP A 236 -12.24 43.24 -20.52
N LEU A 237 -12.42 42.00 -20.05
CA LEU A 237 -13.32 41.68 -18.93
C LEU A 237 -12.68 41.94 -17.56
N THR A 238 -11.39 42.27 -17.52
CA THR A 238 -10.70 42.63 -16.28
C THR A 238 -10.92 44.10 -15.92
N PRO A 239 -10.77 44.49 -14.64
CA PRO A 239 -10.75 45.90 -14.25
C PRO A 239 -9.70 46.67 -15.07
N GLU A 240 -10.14 47.73 -15.75
CA GLU A 240 -9.28 48.62 -16.55
C GLU A 240 -8.54 47.93 -17.72
N GLY A 241 -8.90 46.70 -18.09
CA GLY A 241 -8.22 45.95 -19.15
C GLY A 241 -6.78 45.54 -18.77
N LYS A 242 -6.50 45.35 -17.47
CA LYS A 242 -5.16 45.06 -16.96
C LYS A 242 -5.01 43.60 -16.50
N PRO A 243 -3.82 42.99 -16.71
CA PRO A 243 -3.53 41.65 -16.22
C PRO A 243 -3.75 41.53 -14.71
N LEU A 244 -4.39 40.43 -14.30
CA LEU A 244 -4.64 40.12 -12.90
C LEU A 244 -3.62 39.13 -12.34
N ASP A 245 -3.38 39.22 -11.04
CA ASP A 245 -2.58 38.27 -10.28
C ASP A 245 -3.34 37.91 -9.00
N ARG A 246 -3.97 36.74 -8.98
CA ARG A 246 -4.93 36.34 -7.95
C ARG A 246 -4.85 34.84 -7.68
N LYS A 247 -4.77 34.50 -6.40
CA LYS A 247 -4.89 33.11 -5.93
C LYS A 247 -6.34 32.62 -6.02
N GLY A 248 -6.53 31.41 -6.54
CA GLY A 248 -7.83 30.72 -6.53
C GLY A 248 -8.26 30.33 -5.11
N ALA A 249 -9.57 30.24 -4.90
CA ALA A 249 -10.18 29.93 -3.61
C ALA A 249 -10.25 28.42 -3.32
N ILE A 250 -10.06 27.56 -4.31
CA ILE A 250 -10.20 26.10 -4.18
C ILE A 250 -8.86 25.39 -4.23
N SER A 251 -8.66 24.46 -3.29
CA SER A 251 -7.63 23.44 -3.35
C SER A 251 -8.22 22.16 -3.93
N PHE A 252 -7.67 21.72 -5.07
CA PHE A 252 -7.97 20.42 -5.66
C PHE A 252 -7.03 19.42 -5.04
N LEU A 253 -7.58 18.51 -4.23
CA LEU A 253 -6.78 17.46 -3.62
C LEU A 253 -6.55 16.32 -4.63
N PRO A 254 -5.57 15.45 -4.40
CA PRO A 254 -5.46 14.24 -5.19
C PRO A 254 -6.76 13.43 -5.15
N ALA A 255 -7.06 12.75 -6.26
CA ALA A 255 -8.18 11.82 -6.32
C ALA A 255 -7.66 10.41 -6.04
N TRP A 256 -8.26 9.74 -5.06
CA TRP A 256 -7.88 8.40 -4.62
C TRP A 256 -8.99 7.39 -4.90
N PRO A 257 -8.62 6.11 -5.09
CA PRO A 257 -9.59 5.05 -5.19
C PRO A 257 -10.26 4.82 -3.83
N ILE A 258 -11.57 4.57 -3.85
CA ILE A 258 -12.36 4.27 -2.66
C ILE A 258 -12.52 2.76 -2.40
N ASP A 259 -12.20 1.95 -3.41
CA ASP A 259 -12.22 0.48 -3.35
C ASP A 259 -10.88 -0.11 -3.80
N ALA A 260 -10.79 -1.44 -3.76
CA ALA A 260 -9.70 -2.17 -4.38
C ALA A 260 -9.63 -1.87 -5.89
N VAL A 261 -8.42 -1.56 -6.36
CA VAL A 261 -8.15 -1.25 -7.77
C VAL A 261 -7.12 -2.19 -8.35
N ARG A 262 -7.37 -2.57 -9.60
CA ARG A 262 -6.48 -3.40 -10.39
C ARG A 262 -5.72 -2.56 -11.40
N ILE A 263 -4.45 -2.89 -11.55
CA ILE A 263 -3.57 -2.29 -12.55
C ILE A 263 -3.24 -3.40 -13.54
N LEU A 264 -3.49 -3.15 -14.81
CA LEU A 264 -3.27 -4.10 -15.89
C LEU A 264 -2.16 -3.62 -16.82
N VAL A 265 -1.58 -4.55 -17.57
CA VAL A 265 -0.75 -4.22 -18.71
C VAL A 265 -1.62 -4.00 -19.94
N ASP A 266 -1.54 -2.82 -20.52
CA ASP A 266 -2.15 -2.51 -21.82
C ASP A 266 -1.08 -2.33 -22.89
N LEU A 267 -1.47 -2.46 -24.14
CA LEU A 267 -0.56 -2.44 -25.29
C LEU A 267 -0.88 -1.27 -26.20
N THR A 268 0.15 -0.56 -26.63
CA THR A 268 0.04 0.38 -27.75
C THR A 268 1.03 0.00 -28.82
N ASN A 269 0.60 0.00 -30.07
CA ASN A 269 1.44 -0.38 -31.19
C ASN A 269 1.76 0.86 -32.02
N VAL A 270 3.04 1.12 -32.24
CA VAL A 270 3.46 2.07 -33.28
C VAL A 270 3.58 1.28 -34.57
N HIS A 271 2.70 1.59 -35.52
CA HIS A 271 2.57 0.87 -36.78
C HIS A 271 3.63 1.31 -37.79
N THR A 272 3.69 2.60 -38.12
CA THR A 272 4.47 3.09 -39.27
C THR A 272 5.49 4.19 -38.90
N PRO A 273 6.46 3.93 -38.00
CA PRO A 273 7.42 4.96 -37.58
C PRO A 273 8.28 5.47 -38.75
N ALA A 274 8.64 4.59 -39.69
CA ALA A 274 9.41 4.96 -40.88
C ALA A 274 8.58 5.80 -41.88
N TYR A 275 7.25 5.62 -41.94
CA TYR A 275 6.39 6.47 -42.75
C TYR A 275 6.32 7.89 -42.18
N TYR A 276 6.12 8.07 -40.87
CA TYR A 276 6.00 9.41 -40.28
C TYR A 276 7.34 10.13 -40.09
N GLY A 277 8.39 9.39 -39.75
CA GLY A 277 9.70 9.95 -39.39
C GLY A 277 10.81 9.75 -40.42
N GLY A 278 10.58 8.90 -41.43
CA GLY A 278 11.65 8.37 -42.28
C GLY A 278 12.57 7.38 -41.55
N ASP A 279 13.46 6.74 -42.28
CA ASP A 279 14.58 5.97 -41.74
C ASP A 279 15.82 6.23 -42.57
N ARG A 280 16.77 6.98 -41.99
CA ARG A 280 18.01 7.37 -42.67
C ARG A 280 18.94 6.19 -42.96
N ARG A 281 18.90 5.13 -42.15
CA ARG A 281 19.73 3.93 -42.33
C ARG A 281 19.14 3.03 -43.41
N ALA A 282 17.82 2.88 -43.42
CA ALA A 282 17.11 2.14 -44.46
C ALA A 282 16.86 2.96 -45.73
N LYS A 283 17.27 4.23 -45.77
CA LYS A 283 17.06 5.19 -46.87
C LYS A 283 15.58 5.42 -47.20
N ILE A 284 14.71 5.37 -46.20
CA ILE A 284 13.27 5.62 -46.32
C ILE A 284 12.99 7.10 -46.03
N GLN A 285 12.29 7.77 -46.94
CA GLN A 285 11.82 9.15 -46.72
C GLN A 285 10.48 9.15 -45.98
N ALA A 286 10.24 10.16 -45.12
CA ALA A 286 8.93 10.35 -44.51
C ALA A 286 7.85 10.57 -45.58
N GLY A 287 6.70 9.92 -45.43
CA GLY A 287 5.58 9.93 -46.37
C GLY A 287 5.72 8.96 -47.56
N SER A 288 6.79 8.16 -47.63
CA SER A 288 7.02 7.24 -48.77
C SER A 288 6.25 5.93 -48.65
N ALA A 289 5.91 5.34 -49.81
CA ALA A 289 5.30 4.01 -49.89
C ALA A 289 6.22 2.90 -49.31
N ASP A 290 7.54 3.06 -49.44
CA ASP A 290 8.53 2.14 -48.86
C ASP A 290 8.48 2.13 -47.32
N GLY A 291 8.19 3.29 -46.71
CA GLY A 291 7.97 3.40 -45.26
C GLY A 291 6.69 2.74 -44.79
N LEU A 292 5.67 2.67 -45.64
CA LEU A 292 4.43 1.92 -45.37
C LEU A 292 4.63 0.42 -45.56
N ALA A 293 5.34 -0.01 -46.61
CA ALA A 293 5.65 -1.41 -46.89
C ALA A 293 6.58 -2.05 -45.82
N SER A 294 7.33 -1.23 -45.10
CA SER A 294 8.24 -1.66 -44.03
C SER A 294 7.56 -1.72 -42.64
N GLU A 295 6.23 -1.80 -42.59
CA GLU A 295 5.47 -1.83 -41.33
C GLU A 295 5.90 -3.00 -40.44
N ARG A 296 6.29 -2.66 -39.21
CA ARG A 296 6.57 -3.63 -38.16
C ARG A 296 5.96 -3.11 -36.87
N PRO A 297 4.80 -3.63 -36.43
CA PRO A 297 4.15 -3.15 -35.22
C PRO A 297 5.08 -3.37 -34.03
N GLN A 298 5.51 -2.27 -33.43
CA GLN A 298 6.30 -2.29 -32.20
C GLN A 298 5.35 -2.19 -31.02
N VAL A 299 5.17 -3.33 -30.34
CA VAL A 299 4.33 -3.43 -29.14
C VAL A 299 5.02 -2.69 -28.00
N ASN A 300 4.36 -1.66 -27.48
CA ASN A 300 4.80 -0.91 -26.31
C ASN A 300 3.82 -1.14 -25.15
N PRO A 301 4.16 -2.03 -24.20
CA PRO A 301 3.32 -2.27 -23.03
C PRO A 301 3.40 -1.11 -22.04
N PHE A 302 2.31 -0.81 -21.34
CA PHE A 302 2.25 0.23 -20.32
C PHE A 302 1.19 -0.08 -19.27
N PRO A 303 1.38 0.33 -18.00
CA PRO A 303 0.42 0.06 -16.95
C PRO A 303 -0.79 1.01 -17.04
N VAL A 304 -1.97 0.50 -16.75
CA VAL A 304 -3.23 1.24 -16.70
C VAL A 304 -4.09 0.75 -15.54
N VAL A 305 -4.89 1.63 -14.95
CA VAL A 305 -5.92 1.20 -14.01
C VAL A 305 -7.10 0.60 -14.79
N GLU A 306 -7.58 -0.56 -14.35
CA GLU A 306 -8.73 -1.27 -14.91
C GLU A 306 -10.01 -0.42 -14.77
N SER A 307 -10.89 -0.48 -15.78
CA SER A 307 -12.20 0.16 -15.71
C SER A 307 -13.07 -0.46 -14.60
N GLY A 308 -14.08 0.28 -14.15
CA GLY A 308 -14.95 -0.07 -13.04
C GLY A 308 -14.48 0.45 -11.69
N ALA A 309 -13.20 0.84 -11.56
CA ALA A 309 -12.67 1.46 -10.36
C ALA A 309 -13.38 2.78 -10.01
N ARG A 310 -13.70 2.99 -8.74
CA ARG A 310 -14.30 4.24 -8.24
C ARG A 310 -13.25 5.12 -7.59
N PHE A 311 -13.24 6.39 -7.96
CA PHE A 311 -12.34 7.42 -7.43
C PHE A 311 -13.15 8.54 -6.80
N ALA A 312 -12.70 9.01 -5.63
CA ALA A 312 -13.22 10.22 -5.04
C ALA A 312 -12.34 11.41 -5.42
N PHE A 313 -12.99 12.53 -5.76
CA PHE A 313 -12.37 13.78 -6.22
C PHE A 313 -12.69 14.89 -5.21
N PRO A 314 -11.89 15.04 -4.14
CA PRO A 314 -12.16 16.01 -3.10
C PRO A 314 -11.65 17.41 -3.46
N VAL A 315 -12.47 18.41 -3.15
CA VAL A 315 -12.14 19.83 -3.30
C VAL A 315 -12.41 20.57 -1.99
N VAL A 316 -11.51 21.49 -1.62
CA VAL A 316 -11.58 22.24 -0.36
C VAL A 316 -11.55 23.74 -0.63
N LEU A 317 -12.45 24.47 0.00
CA LEU A 317 -12.47 25.92 0.04
C LEU A 317 -11.41 26.43 1.04
N VAL A 318 -10.44 27.16 0.52
CA VAL A 318 -9.28 27.69 1.28
C VAL A 318 -9.51 29.14 1.73
N ARG A 319 -10.64 29.74 1.38
CA ARG A 319 -11.01 31.09 1.81
C ARG A 319 -11.57 31.10 3.24
N GLN A 320 -11.53 32.22 3.94
CA GLN A 320 -12.12 32.32 5.29
C GLN A 320 -13.65 32.28 5.23
N GLU A 321 -14.26 33.06 4.34
CA GLU A 321 -15.71 33.05 4.12
C GLU A 321 -16.12 31.87 3.24
N SER A 322 -17.16 31.13 3.69
CA SER A 322 -17.83 30.12 2.89
C SER A 322 -18.68 30.77 1.80
N ASP A 323 -18.51 30.32 0.56
CA ASP A 323 -19.33 30.75 -0.57
C ASP A 323 -19.84 29.49 -1.31
N PRO A 324 -21.10 29.10 -1.09
CA PRO A 324 -21.69 27.92 -1.72
C PRO A 324 -21.67 27.97 -3.25
N GLU A 325 -21.68 29.16 -3.85
CA GLU A 325 -21.67 29.30 -5.31
C GLU A 325 -20.31 28.91 -5.92
N ILE A 326 -19.21 29.11 -5.18
CA ILE A 326 -17.87 28.69 -5.61
C ILE A 326 -17.78 27.17 -5.61
N LEU A 327 -18.25 26.52 -4.54
CA LEU A 327 -18.25 25.06 -4.44
C LEU A 327 -19.14 24.44 -5.51
N SER A 328 -20.34 24.98 -5.71
CA SER A 328 -21.26 24.53 -6.76
C SER A 328 -20.67 24.69 -8.17
N ALA A 329 -20.04 25.82 -8.48
CA ALA A 329 -19.36 26.01 -9.77
C ALA A 329 -18.17 25.06 -9.96
N THR A 330 -17.43 24.80 -8.88
CA THR A 330 -16.32 23.84 -8.91
C THR A 330 -16.81 22.43 -9.18
N GLU A 331 -17.87 22.01 -8.50
CA GLU A 331 -18.50 20.71 -8.69
C GLU A 331 -19.01 20.53 -10.12
N HIS A 332 -19.66 21.56 -10.68
CA HIS A 332 -20.11 21.59 -12.08
C HIS A 332 -18.95 21.36 -13.05
N TRP A 333 -17.86 22.14 -12.95
CA TRP A 333 -16.71 21.96 -13.85
C TRP A 333 -15.94 20.67 -13.62
N LEU A 334 -15.93 20.15 -12.39
CA LEU A 334 -15.35 18.84 -12.09
C LEU A 334 -16.16 17.73 -12.76
N ARG A 335 -17.49 17.77 -12.64
CA ARG A 335 -18.41 16.85 -13.30
C ARG A 335 -18.19 16.86 -14.82
N GLU A 336 -18.22 18.03 -15.44
CA GLU A 336 -17.98 18.18 -16.89
C GLU A 336 -16.59 17.66 -17.32
N ALA A 337 -15.55 17.96 -16.53
CA ALA A 337 -14.21 17.46 -16.84
C ALA A 337 -14.13 15.94 -16.82
N LEU A 338 -14.82 15.30 -15.86
CA LEU A 338 -14.85 13.84 -15.71
C LEU A 338 -15.66 13.16 -16.82
N THR A 339 -16.82 13.71 -17.18
CA THR A 339 -17.79 13.07 -18.08
C THR A 339 -17.61 13.41 -19.56
N VAL A 340 -16.94 14.52 -19.89
CA VAL A 340 -16.81 15.02 -21.28
C VAL A 340 -15.38 15.02 -21.79
N ARG A 341 -14.36 15.08 -20.91
CA ARG A 341 -12.95 15.15 -21.34
C ARG A 341 -12.12 13.95 -20.95
N GLY A 342 -12.44 13.38 -19.79
CA GLY A 342 -11.61 12.38 -19.15
C GLY A 342 -10.32 12.96 -18.57
N VAL A 343 -9.63 12.14 -17.79
CA VAL A 343 -8.46 12.52 -17.01
C VAL A 343 -7.28 11.62 -17.35
N GLY A 344 -6.08 12.19 -17.46
CA GLY A 344 -4.85 11.45 -17.71
C GLY A 344 -4.42 11.51 -19.17
N ALA A 345 -3.72 10.46 -19.61
CA ALA A 345 -3.15 10.34 -20.94
C ALA A 345 -4.07 9.55 -21.87
N LYS A 346 -3.91 9.77 -23.19
CA LYS A 346 -4.63 9.03 -24.24
C LYS A 346 -6.16 9.17 -24.15
N THR A 347 -6.68 10.30 -23.64
CA THR A 347 -8.12 10.56 -23.53
C THR A 347 -8.85 10.52 -24.87
N GLY A 348 -8.21 10.98 -25.95
CA GLY A 348 -8.74 10.88 -27.32
C GLY A 348 -8.87 9.45 -27.86
N ALA A 349 -8.24 8.46 -27.22
CA ALA A 349 -8.42 7.03 -27.51
C ALA A 349 -9.39 6.34 -26.54
N GLY A 350 -10.10 7.11 -25.70
CA GLY A 350 -11.09 6.60 -24.75
C GLY A 350 -10.56 6.29 -23.34
N TYR A 351 -9.30 6.62 -23.01
CA TYR A 351 -8.78 6.41 -21.66
C TYR A 351 -9.25 7.49 -20.67
N GLY A 352 -9.45 7.11 -19.42
CA GLY A 352 -9.64 8.05 -18.31
C GLY A 352 -11.01 8.73 -18.24
N TRP A 353 -12.02 8.19 -18.91
CA TRP A 353 -13.39 8.68 -18.85
C TRP A 353 -14.13 8.15 -17.63
N PHE A 354 -14.95 9.00 -17.01
CA PHE A 354 -15.70 8.65 -15.81
C PHE A 354 -17.20 8.93 -15.99
N SER A 355 -18.03 8.10 -15.37
CA SER A 355 -19.41 8.44 -15.02
C SER A 355 -19.47 8.90 -13.56
N VAL A 356 -20.40 9.78 -13.21
CA VAL A 356 -20.57 10.19 -11.80
C VAL A 356 -21.46 9.18 -11.08
N ASP A 357 -20.99 8.69 -9.94
CA ASP A 357 -21.73 7.80 -9.04
C ASP A 357 -22.41 8.60 -7.94
N GLU A 358 -23.66 9.02 -8.18
CA GLU A 358 -24.46 9.80 -7.22
C GLU A 358 -24.82 9.03 -5.95
N ALA A 359 -24.81 7.69 -6.01
CA ALA A 359 -25.16 6.86 -4.86
C ALA A 359 -23.96 6.62 -3.93
N ALA A 360 -22.74 6.73 -4.45
CA ALA A 360 -21.52 6.43 -3.71
C ALA A 360 -21.33 7.27 -2.42
N PRO A 361 -21.59 8.59 -2.37
CA PRO A 361 -21.45 9.34 -1.12
C PRO A 361 -22.25 8.76 0.05
N ALA A 362 -23.48 8.32 -0.20
CA ALA A 362 -24.33 7.69 0.82
C ALA A 362 -23.81 6.30 1.21
N GLN A 363 -23.33 5.51 0.25
CA GLN A 363 -22.71 4.20 0.51
C GLN A 363 -21.42 4.35 1.33
N ILE A 364 -20.60 5.36 1.02
CA ILE A 364 -19.38 5.67 1.76
C ILE A 364 -19.74 6.04 3.20
N ALA A 365 -20.74 6.91 3.42
CA ALA A 365 -21.23 7.26 4.75
C ALA A 365 -21.62 6.02 5.57
N ALA A 366 -22.39 5.11 4.97
CA ALA A 366 -22.81 3.87 5.62
C ALA A 366 -21.61 2.96 5.95
N SER A 367 -20.65 2.84 5.02
CA SER A 367 -19.45 2.02 5.23
C SER A 367 -18.53 2.58 6.30
N ILE A 368 -18.41 3.91 6.42
CA ILE A 368 -17.64 4.58 7.48
C ILE A 368 -18.24 4.25 8.83
N LYS A 369 -19.58 4.39 8.96
CA LYS A 369 -20.27 4.07 10.20
C LYS A 369 -20.08 2.61 10.61
N ALA A 370 -20.19 1.67 9.66
CA ALA A 370 -19.95 0.26 9.92
C ALA A 370 -18.48 -0.04 10.33
N ASP A 371 -17.51 0.65 9.73
CA ASP A 371 -16.09 0.51 10.08
C ASP A 371 -15.80 1.09 11.48
N GLU A 372 -16.45 2.21 11.85
CA GLU A 372 -16.36 2.82 13.19
C GLU A 372 -16.98 1.91 14.26
N GLU A 373 -18.15 1.33 14.00
CA GLU A 373 -18.81 0.37 14.90
C GLU A 373 -17.92 -0.87 15.14
N LYS A 374 -17.36 -1.45 14.07
CA LYS A 374 -16.42 -2.59 14.18
C LYS A 374 -15.15 -2.22 14.93
N ALA A 375 -14.61 -1.02 14.70
CA ALA A 375 -13.41 -0.57 15.39
C ALA A 375 -13.66 -0.34 16.90
N ALA A 376 -14.84 0.19 17.26
CA ALA A 376 -15.24 0.36 18.65
C ALA A 376 -15.43 -0.99 19.36
N GLU A 377 -16.07 -1.97 18.71
CA GLU A 377 -16.23 -3.32 19.23
C GLU A 377 -14.87 -4.00 19.45
N ALA A 378 -13.97 -3.95 18.46
CA ALA A 378 -12.63 -4.51 18.58
C ALA A 378 -11.81 -3.83 19.70
N ALA A 379 -11.95 -2.52 19.87
CA ALA A 379 -11.29 -1.79 20.95
C ALA A 379 -11.83 -2.17 22.34
N SER A 380 -13.15 -2.41 22.47
CA SER A 380 -13.75 -2.91 23.72
C SER A 380 -13.21 -4.29 24.08
N LEU A 381 -13.17 -5.22 23.12
CA LEU A 381 -12.65 -6.57 23.32
C LEU A 381 -11.16 -6.57 23.70
N LEU A 382 -10.36 -5.69 23.09
CA LEU A 382 -8.95 -5.53 23.46
C LEU A 382 -8.78 -4.96 24.87
N ALA A 383 -9.57 -3.95 25.23
CA ALA A 383 -9.55 -3.37 26.57
C ALA A 383 -9.97 -4.38 27.64
N GLU A 384 -10.98 -5.20 27.37
CA GLU A 384 -11.40 -6.31 28.24
C GLU A 384 -10.29 -7.34 28.39
N ALA A 385 -9.65 -7.76 27.29
CA ALA A 385 -8.54 -8.71 27.33
C ALA A 385 -7.31 -8.16 28.06
N GLU A 386 -6.99 -6.88 27.91
CA GLU A 386 -5.92 -6.22 28.65
C GLU A 386 -6.25 -6.12 30.13
N ALA A 387 -7.49 -5.77 30.50
CA ALA A 387 -7.94 -5.72 31.89
C ALA A 387 -7.83 -7.10 32.56
N SER A 388 -8.27 -8.17 31.89
CA SER A 388 -8.13 -9.54 32.40
C SER A 388 -6.65 -9.95 32.57
N ARG A 389 -5.77 -9.57 31.65
CA ARG A 389 -4.32 -9.85 31.77
C ARG A 389 -3.67 -9.09 32.94
N VAL A 390 -4.07 -7.84 33.17
CA VAL A 390 -3.58 -7.05 34.31
C VAL A 390 -4.07 -7.67 35.62
N GLU A 391 -5.35 -8.06 35.69
CA GLU A 391 -5.92 -8.73 36.86
C GLU A 391 -5.21 -10.06 37.16
N GLU A 392 -4.97 -10.90 36.16
CA GLU A 392 -4.19 -12.13 36.30
C GLU A 392 -2.75 -11.85 36.79
N SER A 393 -2.10 -10.82 36.26
CA SER A 393 -0.75 -10.43 36.67
C SER A 393 -0.70 -9.89 38.10
N ASP A 394 -1.70 -9.12 38.52
CA ASP A 394 -1.80 -8.59 39.88
C ASP A 394 -2.08 -9.70 40.89
N LEU A 395 -2.94 -10.67 40.53
CA LEU A 395 -3.17 -11.87 41.34
C LEU A 395 -1.90 -12.72 41.47
N ALA A 396 -1.14 -12.90 40.39
CA ALA A 396 0.13 -13.63 40.43
C ALA A 396 1.16 -12.92 41.32
N ARG A 397 1.29 -11.59 41.21
CA ARG A 397 2.19 -10.81 42.06
C ARG A 397 1.77 -10.85 43.53
N ALA A 398 0.47 -10.74 43.83
CA ALA A 398 -0.05 -10.85 45.19
C ALA A 398 0.24 -12.22 45.80
N GLU A 399 0.14 -13.30 45.00
CA GLU A 399 0.48 -14.65 45.44
C GLU A 399 2.00 -14.81 45.65
N GLU A 400 2.84 -14.23 44.79
CA GLU A 400 4.29 -14.20 45.00
C GLU A 400 4.68 -13.43 46.27
N GLU A 401 4.07 -12.27 46.52
CA GLU A 401 4.28 -11.48 47.74
C GLU A 401 3.80 -12.24 48.97
N ARG A 402 2.66 -12.94 48.89
CA ARG A 402 2.15 -13.82 49.96
C ARG A 402 3.14 -14.95 50.25
N ILE A 403 3.65 -15.62 49.21
CA ILE A 403 4.66 -16.68 49.34
C ILE A 403 5.96 -16.11 49.91
N ALA A 404 6.39 -14.92 49.50
CA ALA A 404 7.58 -14.26 50.03
C ALA A 404 7.40 -13.78 51.49
N ALA A 405 6.19 -13.44 51.92
CA ALA A 405 5.89 -13.05 53.30
C ALA A 405 5.80 -14.24 54.27
N LEU A 406 5.55 -15.46 53.78
CA LEU A 406 5.57 -16.68 54.59
C LEU A 406 6.98 -16.97 55.12
N SER A 407 7.06 -17.47 56.35
CA SER A 407 8.32 -17.93 56.93
C SER A 407 8.88 -19.11 56.12
N PRO A 408 10.19 -19.36 56.10
CA PRO A 408 10.78 -20.49 55.37
C PRO A 408 10.14 -21.84 55.73
N GLU A 409 9.75 -22.05 57.00
CA GLU A 409 9.05 -23.25 57.44
C GLU A 409 7.59 -23.31 56.93
N ASP A 410 6.87 -22.18 56.88
CA ASP A 410 5.48 -22.15 56.38
C ASP A 410 5.41 -22.34 54.85
N ARG A 411 6.42 -21.87 54.10
CA ARG A 411 6.54 -22.11 52.64
C ARG A 411 6.72 -23.60 52.34
N ASP A 412 7.62 -24.26 53.05
CA ASP A 412 7.84 -25.70 52.89
C ASP A 412 6.62 -26.52 53.34
N MET A 413 5.89 -26.04 54.34
CA MET A 413 4.65 -26.65 54.81
C MET A 413 3.53 -26.57 53.76
N GLU A 414 3.32 -25.41 53.11
CA GLU A 414 2.36 -25.26 52.00
C GLU A 414 2.76 -26.11 50.79
N ALA A 415 4.05 -26.13 50.43
CA ALA A 415 4.57 -26.97 49.35
C ALA A 415 4.29 -28.46 49.60
N LEU A 416 4.47 -28.94 50.83
CA LEU A 416 4.16 -30.32 51.24
C LEU A 416 2.65 -30.62 51.31
N LEU A 417 1.84 -29.60 51.60
CA LEU A 417 0.38 -29.71 51.64
C LEU A 417 -0.21 -29.88 50.22
N GLY A 418 0.31 -29.16 49.23
CA GLY A 418 -0.11 -29.20 47.83
C GLY A 418 0.24 -30.48 47.07
N LEU A 419 1.10 -31.34 47.63
CA LEU A 419 1.46 -32.62 47.02
C LEU A 419 0.31 -33.63 47.07
N SER A 420 0.18 -34.40 45.98
CA SER A 420 -0.64 -35.60 45.94
C SER A 420 -0.20 -36.60 47.00
N ASP A 421 -1.10 -37.52 47.37
CA ASP A 421 -0.89 -38.47 48.45
C ASP A 421 0.34 -39.35 48.27
N GLN A 422 0.58 -39.76 47.02
CA GLN A 422 1.73 -40.59 46.65
C GLN A 422 3.02 -39.77 46.67
N ALA A 423 3.02 -38.56 46.10
CA ALA A 423 4.20 -37.69 46.10
C ALA A 423 4.59 -37.24 47.51
N PHE A 424 3.61 -36.95 48.36
CA PHE A 424 3.84 -36.64 49.77
C PHE A 424 4.48 -37.82 50.52
N ALA A 425 4.04 -39.06 50.27
CA ALA A 425 4.66 -40.23 50.88
C ALA A 425 6.11 -40.42 50.41
N GLU A 426 6.42 -40.19 49.14
CA GLU A 426 7.79 -40.26 48.61
C GLU A 426 8.72 -39.20 49.21
N GLU A 427 8.22 -37.98 49.43
CA GLU A 427 8.96 -36.92 50.13
C GLU A 427 9.24 -37.29 51.60
N VAL A 428 8.26 -37.88 52.28
CA VAL A 428 8.41 -38.35 53.67
C VAL A 428 9.47 -39.45 53.80
N LYS A 429 9.62 -40.34 52.80
CA LYS A 429 10.69 -41.37 52.79
C LYS A 429 12.09 -40.76 52.76
N LYS A 430 12.25 -39.61 52.10
CA LYS A 430 13.53 -38.93 51.91
C LYS A 430 13.78 -37.82 52.93
N LEU A 431 12.88 -37.68 53.91
CA LEU A 431 12.86 -36.56 54.84
C LEU A 431 14.15 -36.41 55.64
N SER A 432 14.80 -37.51 56.03
CA SER A 432 16.08 -37.50 56.77
C SER A 432 17.24 -36.86 56.01
N THR A 433 17.16 -36.81 54.67
CA THR A 433 18.17 -36.17 53.79
C THR A 433 17.78 -34.77 53.31
N ALA A 434 16.59 -34.29 53.68
CA ALA A 434 16.11 -32.97 53.32
C ALA A 434 16.71 -31.86 54.20
N SER A 435 16.50 -30.60 53.84
CA SER A 435 16.93 -29.45 54.66
C SER A 435 16.21 -29.42 56.02
N GLU A 436 16.86 -28.83 57.04
CA GLU A 436 16.28 -28.70 58.40
C GLU A 436 14.92 -27.99 58.39
N VAL A 437 14.76 -26.97 57.55
CA VAL A 437 13.51 -26.21 57.37
C VAL A 437 12.38 -27.12 56.85
N ARG A 438 12.68 -27.95 55.84
CA ARG A 438 11.74 -28.91 55.24
C ARG A 438 11.35 -30.01 56.23
N GLN A 439 12.30 -30.46 57.04
CA GLN A 439 12.13 -31.45 58.08
C GLN A 439 11.16 -30.97 59.17
N ARG A 440 11.38 -29.76 59.69
CA ARG A 440 10.51 -29.14 60.70
C ARG A 440 9.11 -28.85 60.16
N ALA A 441 9.02 -28.34 58.93
CA ALA A 441 7.75 -28.10 58.23
C ALA A 441 6.92 -29.37 58.05
N CYS A 442 7.53 -30.49 57.66
CA CYS A 442 6.84 -31.76 57.48
C CYS A 442 6.28 -32.32 58.80
N VAL A 443 7.05 -32.26 59.88
CA VAL A 443 6.60 -32.71 61.22
C VAL A 443 5.46 -31.83 61.72
N ARG A 444 5.58 -30.50 61.55
CA ARG A 444 4.52 -29.55 61.90
C ARG A 444 3.24 -29.80 61.09
N LEU A 445 3.36 -30.10 59.79
CA LEU A 445 2.23 -30.45 58.92
C LEU A 445 1.48 -31.71 59.38
N LEU A 446 2.22 -32.78 59.68
CA LEU A 446 1.65 -34.04 60.18
C LEU A 446 0.95 -33.85 61.53
N ARG A 447 1.38 -32.86 62.32
CA ARG A 447 0.75 -32.51 63.58
C ARG A 447 -0.46 -31.61 63.37
N GLU A 448 -0.39 -30.55 62.58
CA GLU A 448 -1.41 -29.48 62.57
C GLU A 448 -2.53 -29.73 61.55
N GLN A 449 -2.25 -30.35 60.40
CA GLN A 449 -3.24 -30.59 59.36
C GLN A 449 -3.99 -31.92 59.54
N LYS A 450 -5.33 -31.86 59.65
CA LYS A 450 -6.19 -33.02 59.96
C LYS A 450 -6.01 -34.17 58.97
N ALA A 451 -6.00 -33.88 57.66
CA ALA A 451 -5.88 -34.92 56.63
C ALA A 451 -4.52 -35.63 56.67
N LYS A 452 -3.42 -34.88 56.89
CA LYS A 452 -2.06 -35.43 56.96
C LYS A 452 -1.82 -36.15 58.30
N ARG A 453 -2.43 -35.67 59.40
CA ARG A 453 -2.45 -36.33 60.71
C ARG A 453 -3.13 -37.70 60.68
N GLU A 454 -4.30 -37.81 60.04
CA GLU A 454 -4.98 -39.10 59.89
C GLU A 454 -4.19 -40.07 59.01
N ARG A 455 -3.42 -39.58 58.03
CA ARG A 455 -2.49 -40.42 57.26
C ARG A 455 -1.31 -40.91 58.07
N TRP A 456 -0.72 -40.04 58.90
CA TRP A 456 0.31 -40.45 59.85
C TRP A 456 -0.18 -41.61 60.72
N LYS A 457 -1.38 -41.48 61.30
CA LYS A 457 -2.02 -42.55 62.07
C LYS A 457 -2.24 -43.83 61.25
N MET A 458 -2.67 -43.71 59.99
CA MET A 458 -2.80 -44.87 59.09
C MET A 458 -1.45 -45.53 58.78
N TRP A 459 -0.38 -44.76 58.58
CA TRP A 459 0.97 -45.31 58.35
C TRP A 459 1.47 -46.06 59.58
N CYS A 460 1.29 -45.49 60.77
CA CYS A 460 1.59 -46.12 62.05
C CYS A 460 0.79 -47.42 62.26
N LYS A 461 -0.53 -47.40 61.99
CA LYS A 461 -1.41 -48.58 62.10
C LYS A 461 -1.02 -49.70 61.13
N ASN A 462 -0.59 -49.34 59.93
CA ASN A 462 -0.22 -50.29 58.87
C ASN A 462 1.28 -50.69 58.91
N GLY A 463 2.05 -50.22 59.90
CA GLY A 463 3.44 -50.62 60.08
C GLY A 463 4.39 -50.20 58.95
N LYS A 464 4.13 -49.09 58.26
CA LYS A 464 4.97 -48.59 57.15
C LYS A 464 6.29 -47.99 57.64
N LYS A 465 7.23 -48.85 58.03
CA LYS A 465 8.51 -48.47 58.66
C LYS A 465 9.34 -47.48 57.83
N ASP A 466 9.25 -47.59 56.51
CA ASP A 466 9.91 -46.72 55.52
C ASP A 466 9.42 -45.26 55.54
N LEU A 467 8.21 -45.01 56.05
CA LEU A 467 7.63 -43.67 56.21
C LEU A 467 7.69 -43.17 57.65
N ILE A 468 7.69 -44.07 58.62
CA ILE A 468 7.65 -43.74 60.05
C ILE A 468 9.05 -43.40 60.58
N ALA A 469 10.07 -44.21 60.22
CA ALA A 469 11.42 -44.07 60.76
C ALA A 469 12.06 -42.69 60.46
N PRO A 470 11.99 -42.16 59.21
CA PRO A 470 12.57 -40.85 58.91
C PRO A 470 11.90 -39.70 59.68
N VAL A 471 10.60 -39.79 59.95
CA VAL A 471 9.85 -38.75 60.69
C VAL A 471 10.20 -38.78 62.18
N LEU A 472 10.27 -39.97 62.79
CA LEU A 472 10.65 -40.11 64.21
C LEU A 472 12.10 -39.72 64.46
N GLU A 473 13.00 -40.01 63.51
CA GLU A 473 14.40 -39.57 63.55
C GLU A 473 14.49 -38.03 63.57
N VAL A 474 13.75 -37.34 62.71
CA VAL A 474 13.67 -35.88 62.70
C VAL A 474 13.08 -35.32 64.01
N VAL A 475 12.01 -35.92 64.52
CA VAL A 475 11.40 -35.52 65.81
C VAL A 475 12.41 -35.62 66.96
N ALA A 476 13.20 -36.70 67.00
CA ALA A 476 14.21 -36.92 68.03
C ALA A 476 15.41 -35.96 67.87
N THR A 477 15.91 -35.78 66.65
CA THR A 477 17.10 -34.95 66.36
C THR A 477 16.89 -33.47 66.69
N PHE A 478 15.70 -32.93 66.46
CA PHE A 478 15.40 -31.51 66.73
C PHE A 478 14.57 -31.27 68.00
N GLY A 479 14.29 -32.32 68.79
CA GLY A 479 13.51 -32.20 70.03
C GLY A 479 12.08 -31.69 69.82
N LEU A 480 11.45 -32.05 68.70
CA LEU A 480 10.12 -31.57 68.34
C LEU A 480 9.04 -32.27 69.18
N PRO A 481 7.86 -31.64 69.39
CA PRO A 481 6.79 -32.26 70.17
C PRO A 481 6.30 -33.57 69.53
N PRO A 482 5.89 -34.56 70.33
CA PRO A 482 5.48 -35.85 69.83
C PRO A 482 4.27 -35.74 68.89
N LEU A 483 4.29 -36.51 67.81
CA LEU A 483 3.18 -36.62 66.87
C LEU A 483 2.01 -37.40 67.51
N PRO A 484 0.75 -37.00 67.26
CA PRO A 484 -0.45 -37.56 67.89
C PRO A 484 -0.89 -38.92 67.33
#